data_AF-A0A0C3H7Z2-F1
#
_entry.id   AF-A0A0C3H7Z2-F1
#
_cell.length_a   1.000
_cell.length_b   1.000
_cell.length_c   1.000
_cell.angle_alpha   90.00
_cell.angle_beta   90.00
_cell.angle_gamma   90.00
#
_symmetry.space_group_name_H-M   'P 1'
#
loop_
_entity.id
_entity.type
_entity.pdbx_description
1 polymer ?
#
loop_
_entity_poly.entity_id
_entity_poly.type
_entity_poly.pdbx_seq_one_letter_code
_entity_poly.pdbx_strand_id
1 'polypeptide(L)'
;GGRGAVSFQDVSAGDWYLQQIQALGGPNASGVDSFQKRLSQAFAEVSSGRVYFFTKHGTDGTKMSTSTAWGGWEYPALTRNTEVKDILQADPTMTPTDPGAVIWTKSSGPSSQAPLG
;
A
#
# COMPACT_ATOMS: atom_id res chain seq x y z
N GLY A 1 -17.65 22.40 13.22
CA GLY A 1 -17.25 21.32 12.30
C GLY A 1 -16.00 20.69 12.84
N GLY A 2 -16.11 19.50 13.44
CA GLY A 2 -14.95 18.74 13.90
C GLY A 2 -14.25 18.12 12.70
N ARG A 3 -12.93 18.32 12.58
CA ARG A 3 -12.10 17.57 11.63
C ARG A 3 -12.14 16.12 12.10
N GLY A 4 -12.68 15.22 11.27
CA GLY A 4 -12.77 13.80 11.60
C GLY A 4 -11.40 13.27 12.02
N ALA A 5 -11.36 12.53 13.13
CA ALA A 5 -10.18 11.82 13.59
C ALA A 5 -10.24 10.38 13.09
N VAL A 6 -9.10 9.85 12.67
CA VAL A 6 -8.92 8.48 12.16
C VAL A 6 -8.18 7.70 13.24
N SER A 7 -8.71 6.56 13.66
CA SER A 7 -8.01 5.66 14.58
C SER A 7 -7.50 4.43 13.84
N PHE A 8 -6.26 4.03 14.17
CA PHE A 8 -5.64 2.82 13.61
C PHE A 8 -5.88 1.66 14.59
N GLN A 9 -7.10 1.14 14.59
CA GLN A 9 -7.45 -0.11 15.26
C GLN A 9 -8.00 -1.09 14.22
N ASP A 10 -7.67 -2.38 14.34
CA ASP A 10 -8.16 -3.46 13.47
C ASP A 10 -8.00 -3.20 11.96
N VAL A 11 -6.84 -2.65 11.56
CA VAL A 11 -6.46 -2.37 10.16
C VAL A 11 -6.56 -3.63 9.26
N SER A 12 -6.58 -4.82 9.86
CA SER A 12 -6.71 -6.09 9.16
C SER A 12 -8.15 -6.52 8.83
N ALA A 13 -9.16 -5.75 9.26
CA ALA A 13 -10.56 -5.96 8.89
C ALA A 13 -10.80 -5.55 7.43
N GLY A 14 -11.54 -6.38 6.68
CA GLY A 14 -11.73 -6.20 5.24
C GLY A 14 -12.46 -4.91 4.84
N ASP A 15 -13.16 -4.28 5.78
CA ASP A 15 -13.89 -3.03 5.61
C ASP A 15 -13.26 -1.83 6.33
N TRP A 16 -12.12 -2.00 7.03
CA TRP A 16 -11.47 -0.92 7.79
C TRP A 16 -11.25 0.33 6.93
N TYR A 17 -10.76 0.13 5.70
CA TYR A 17 -10.53 1.22 4.75
C TYR A 17 -11.81 1.99 4.42
N LEU A 18 -12.91 1.28 4.18
CA LEU A 18 -14.21 1.88 3.89
C LEU A 18 -14.75 2.63 5.11
N GLN A 19 -14.57 2.10 6.32
CA GLN A 19 -14.95 2.78 7.56
C GLN A 19 -14.15 4.07 7.77
N GLN A 20 -12.84 4.07 7.49
CA GLN A 20 -12.04 5.30 7.59
C GLN A 20 -12.41 6.32 6.52
N ILE A 21 -12.68 5.88 5.28
CA ILE A 21 -13.20 6.78 4.23
C ILE A 21 -14.55 7.38 4.64
N GLN A 22 -15.47 6.59 5.21
CA GLN A 22 -16.76 7.11 5.67
C GLN A 22 -16.60 8.12 6.82
N ALA A 23 -15.72 7.82 7.78
CA ALA A 23 -15.42 8.70 8.91
C ALA A 23 -14.75 10.02 8.48
N LEU A 24 -13.89 9.98 7.46
CA LEU A 24 -13.18 11.14 6.93
C LEU A 24 -13.99 11.93 5.89
N GLY A 25 -14.71 11.24 5.03
CA GLY A 25 -15.26 11.78 3.79
C GLY A 25 -16.72 12.18 3.86
N GLY A 26 -17.53 11.55 4.71
CA GLY A 26 -18.98 11.74 4.70
C GLY A 26 -19.52 11.66 3.25
N PRO A 27 -20.17 12.72 2.70
CA PRO A 27 -20.66 12.76 1.32
C PRO A 27 -19.56 12.76 0.23
N ASN A 28 -18.29 12.99 0.58
CA ASN A 28 -17.15 13.08 -0.36
C ASN A 28 -16.19 11.88 -0.27
N ALA A 29 -16.70 10.71 0.10
CA ALA A 29 -15.94 9.46 0.22
C ALA A 29 -15.01 9.18 -0.98
N SER A 30 -15.50 9.39 -2.22
CA SER A 30 -14.71 9.19 -3.45
C SER A 30 -13.53 10.15 -3.60
N GLY A 31 -13.69 11.39 -3.15
CA GLY A 31 -12.62 12.39 -3.14
C GLY A 31 -11.52 12.05 -2.13
N VAL A 32 -11.90 11.54 -0.96
CA VAL A 32 -10.94 11.07 0.05
C VAL A 32 -10.18 9.84 -0.43
N ASP A 33 -10.85 8.85 -1.01
CA ASP A 33 -10.23 7.66 -1.60
C ASP A 33 -9.21 8.05 -2.69
N SER A 34 -9.61 8.93 -3.62
CA SER A 34 -8.74 9.42 -4.69
C SER A 34 -7.52 10.18 -4.16
N PHE A 35 -7.70 11.03 -3.14
CA PHE A 35 -6.60 11.76 -2.52
C PHE A 35 -5.61 10.82 -1.83
N GLN A 36 -6.11 9.84 -1.06
CA GLN A 36 -5.27 8.88 -0.35
C GLN A 36 -4.43 8.03 -1.31
N LYS A 37 -5.02 7.59 -2.43
CA LYS A 37 -4.31 6.83 -3.48
C LYS A 37 -3.18 7.64 -4.13
N ARG A 38 -3.42 8.92 -4.42
CA ARG A 38 -2.37 9.83 -4.95
C ARG A 38 -1.27 10.09 -3.93
N LEU A 39 -1.64 10.32 -2.66
CA LEU A 39 -0.67 10.50 -1.57
C LEU A 39 0.22 9.26 -1.40
N SER A 40 -0.40 8.09 -1.49
CA SER A 40 0.24 6.78 -1.42
C SER A 40 1.22 6.55 -2.59
N GLN A 41 0.85 6.95 -3.82
CA GLN A 41 1.79 6.97 -4.95
C GLN A 41 2.97 7.92 -4.72
N ALA A 42 2.71 9.16 -4.29
CA ALA A 42 3.77 10.14 -4.03
C ALA A 42 4.75 9.64 -2.96
N PHE A 43 4.23 8.96 -1.92
CA PHE A 43 5.06 8.30 -0.90
C PHE A 43 5.96 7.21 -1.51
N ALA A 44 5.44 6.37 -2.41
CA ALA A 44 6.22 5.36 -3.13
C ALA A 44 7.30 5.99 -4.03
N GLU A 45 7.00 7.09 -4.70
CA GLU A 45 7.94 7.79 -5.60
C GLU A 45 9.12 8.45 -4.87
N VAL A 46 8.94 8.82 -3.60
CA VAL A 46 10.02 9.42 -2.78
C VAL A 46 10.68 8.43 -1.81
N SER A 47 10.22 7.18 -1.77
CA SER A 47 10.81 6.11 -0.96
C SER A 47 12.20 5.72 -1.46
N SER A 48 13.01 5.08 -0.62
CA SER A 48 14.33 4.60 -1.01
C SER A 48 14.78 3.40 -0.16
N GLY A 49 15.79 2.68 -0.64
CA GLY A 49 16.35 1.52 0.06
C GLY A 49 15.45 0.29 0.02
N ARG A 50 15.37 -0.43 1.13
CA ARG A 50 14.48 -1.59 1.30
C ARG A 50 13.11 -1.11 1.75
N VAL A 51 12.08 -1.47 1.01
CA VAL A 51 10.68 -1.16 1.37
C VAL A 51 10.03 -2.40 1.98
N TYR A 52 9.28 -2.20 3.06
CA TYR A 52 8.55 -3.26 3.75
C TYR A 52 7.07 -3.17 3.39
N PHE A 53 6.51 -4.27 2.89
CA PHE A 53 5.09 -4.43 2.63
C PHE A 53 4.48 -5.37 3.67
N PHE A 54 3.68 -4.83 4.59
CA PHE A 54 3.05 -5.62 5.64
C PHE A 54 1.71 -6.17 5.17
N THR A 55 1.60 -7.49 5.09
CA THR A 55 0.35 -8.16 4.68
C THR A 55 0.29 -9.57 5.24
N LYS A 56 -0.91 -10.13 5.38
CA LYS A 56 -1.11 -11.50 5.87
C LYS A 56 -0.41 -12.51 4.96
N HIS A 57 0.14 -13.54 5.59
CA HIS A 57 0.73 -14.68 4.92
C HIS A 57 -0.26 -15.32 3.94
N GLY A 58 0.23 -15.75 2.78
CA GLY A 58 -0.59 -16.26 1.68
C GLY A 58 -1.13 -15.19 0.71
N THR A 59 -0.94 -13.89 1.00
CA THR A 59 -1.22 -12.83 0.04
C THR A 59 -0.10 -12.73 -0.99
N ASP A 60 -0.43 -12.74 -2.29
CA ASP A 60 0.53 -12.43 -3.36
C ASP A 60 0.63 -10.91 -3.54
N GLY A 61 1.62 -10.29 -2.91
CA GLY A 61 1.89 -8.85 -2.99
C GLY A 61 2.23 -8.35 -4.41
N THR A 62 2.53 -9.24 -5.36
CA THR A 62 2.81 -8.86 -6.75
C THR A 62 1.58 -8.85 -7.65
N LYS A 63 0.44 -9.38 -7.16
CA LYS A 63 -0.80 -9.56 -7.94
C LYS A 63 -2.04 -9.02 -7.23
N MET A 64 -1.88 -8.01 -6.38
CA MET A 64 -3.02 -7.37 -5.74
C MET A 64 -3.88 -6.63 -6.77
N SER A 65 -5.19 -6.53 -6.49
CA SER A 65 -6.14 -5.82 -7.35
C SER A 65 -5.71 -4.37 -7.58
N THR A 66 -5.85 -3.88 -8.81
CA THR A 66 -5.58 -2.48 -9.18
C THR A 66 -6.53 -1.49 -8.53
N SER A 67 -7.62 -1.97 -7.92
CA SER A 67 -8.53 -1.13 -7.12
C SER A 67 -7.96 -0.76 -5.75
N THR A 68 -6.96 -1.48 -5.23
CA THR A 68 -6.30 -1.17 -3.96
C THR A 68 -5.16 -0.15 -4.18
N ALA A 69 -4.85 0.63 -3.14
CA ALA A 69 -3.73 1.57 -3.18
C ALA A 69 -2.41 0.85 -3.54
N TRP A 70 -2.15 -0.30 -2.91
CA TRP A 70 -0.95 -1.10 -3.19
C TRP A 70 -0.86 -1.53 -4.65
N GLY A 71 -1.92 -2.15 -5.19
CA GLY A 71 -1.89 -2.74 -6.54
C GLY A 71 -1.89 -1.70 -7.66
N GLY A 72 -2.62 -0.60 -7.50
CA GLY A 72 -2.78 0.42 -8.53
C GLY A 72 -1.82 1.61 -8.45
N TRP A 73 -1.28 1.92 -7.27
CA TRP A 73 -0.54 3.17 -7.03
C TRP A 73 0.85 2.91 -6.44
N GLU A 74 0.97 2.14 -5.35
CA GLU A 74 2.26 1.98 -4.65
C GLU A 74 3.21 1.03 -5.38
N TYR A 75 2.81 -0.22 -5.60
CA TYR A 75 3.69 -1.24 -6.16
C TYR A 75 4.20 -0.85 -7.57
N PRO A 76 3.35 -0.37 -8.50
CA PRO A 76 3.83 0.16 -9.78
C PRO A 76 4.83 1.32 -9.67
N ALA A 77 4.65 2.22 -8.69
CA ALA A 77 5.56 3.36 -8.48
C ALA A 77 6.89 2.91 -7.84
N LEU A 78 6.82 2.08 -6.80
CA LEU A 78 7.99 1.52 -6.10
C LEU A 78 8.92 0.76 -7.06
N THR A 79 8.34 -0.06 -7.94
CA THR A 79 9.12 -0.86 -8.90
C THR A 79 9.75 -0.03 -10.03
N ARG A 80 9.34 1.24 -10.19
CA ARG A 80 9.93 2.21 -11.12
C ARG A 80 10.90 3.18 -10.45
N ASN A 81 10.84 3.30 -9.13
CA ASN A 81 11.68 4.19 -8.36
C ASN A 81 13.13 3.67 -8.35
N THR A 82 14.08 4.47 -8.85
CA THR A 82 15.49 4.08 -8.97
C THR A 82 16.20 3.93 -7.64
N GLU A 83 15.68 4.55 -6.59
CA GLU A 83 16.25 4.56 -5.24
C GLU A 83 15.79 3.36 -4.40
N VAL A 84 14.74 2.65 -4.83
CA VAL A 84 14.29 1.41 -4.19
C VAL A 84 15.17 0.23 -4.65
N LYS A 85 15.66 -0.55 -3.68
CA LYS A 85 16.54 -1.70 -3.91
C LYS A 85 15.75 -3.00 -4.02
N ASP A 86 14.86 -3.21 -3.05
CA ASP A 86 14.01 -4.39 -2.94
C ASP A 86 12.73 -4.07 -2.15
N ILE A 87 11.73 -4.93 -2.33
CA ILE A 87 10.49 -4.93 -1.56
C ILE A 87 10.39 -6.25 -0.83
N LEU A 88 10.30 -6.19 0.49
CA LEU A 88 10.16 -7.33 1.38
C LEU A 88 8.75 -7.37 1.94
N GLN A 89 8.04 -8.47 1.70
CA GLN A 89 6.72 -8.73 2.26
C GLN A 89 6.86 -9.43 3.60
N ALA A 90 6.18 -8.95 4.64
CA ALA A 90 6.17 -9.58 5.96
C ALA A 90 4.76 -9.61 6.55
N ASP A 91 4.40 -10.68 7.25
CA ASP A 91 3.18 -10.81 8.03
C ASP A 91 3.43 -10.32 9.46
N PRO A 92 2.86 -9.15 9.84
CA PRO A 92 3.04 -8.61 11.17
C PRO A 92 2.38 -9.46 12.27
N THR A 93 1.48 -10.38 11.92
CA THR A 93 0.82 -11.28 12.88
C THR A 93 1.65 -12.52 13.21
N MET A 94 2.67 -12.80 12.40
CA MET A 94 3.58 -13.94 12.57
C MET A 94 4.92 -13.52 13.20
N THR A 95 5.03 -12.30 13.74
CA THR A 95 6.22 -11.86 14.46
C THR A 95 6.37 -12.61 15.79
N PRO A 96 7.59 -13.05 16.18
CA PRO A 96 8.89 -12.78 15.55
C PRO A 96 9.34 -13.82 14.51
N THR A 97 8.49 -14.79 14.16
CA THR A 97 8.86 -15.96 13.35
C THR A 97 8.88 -15.73 11.85
N ASP A 98 8.32 -14.62 11.36
CA ASP A 98 8.35 -14.31 9.93
C ASP A 98 9.59 -13.48 9.55
N PRO A 99 10.57 -14.07 8.84
CA PRO A 99 11.71 -13.32 8.31
C PRO A 99 11.32 -12.40 7.14
N GLY A 100 10.09 -12.54 6.63
CA GLY A 100 9.59 -11.94 5.40
C GLY A 100 10.20 -12.54 4.14
N ALA A 101 9.57 -12.25 3.00
CA ALA A 101 9.94 -12.72 1.69
C ALA A 101 10.18 -11.55 0.74
N VAL A 102 11.31 -11.55 0.03
CA VAL A 102 11.55 -10.58 -1.03
C VAL A 102 10.62 -10.88 -2.21
N ILE A 103 9.72 -9.95 -2.51
CA ILE A 103 8.74 -10.08 -3.60
C ILE A 103 9.14 -9.30 -4.86
N TRP A 104 10.12 -8.41 -4.73
CA TRP A 104 10.67 -7.66 -5.85
C TRP A 104 12.09 -7.22 -5.55
N THR A 105 12.92 -7.19 -6.59
CA THR A 105 14.25 -6.58 -6.58
C THR A 105 14.42 -5.71 -7.81
N LYS A 106 15.37 -4.78 -7.79
CA LYS A 106 15.65 -3.92 -8.95
C LYS A 106 15.94 -4.70 -10.25
N SER A 107 16.52 -5.90 -10.17
CA SER A 107 16.79 -6.75 -11.35
C SER A 107 15.54 -7.43 -11.92
N SER A 108 14.42 -7.46 -11.18
CA SER A 108 13.13 -7.95 -11.68
C SER A 108 12.50 -7.03 -12.73
N GLY A 109 12.97 -5.78 -12.80
CA GLY A 109 12.37 -4.74 -13.66
C GLY A 109 11.07 -4.18 -13.09
N PRO A 110 10.50 -3.12 -13.71
CA PRO A 110 9.28 -2.50 -13.23
C PRO A 110 8.07 -3.40 -13.40
N SER A 111 7.02 -3.18 -12.60
CA SER A 111 5.70 -3.78 -12.83
C SER A 111 5.22 -3.50 -14.26
N SER A 112 4.56 -4.47 -14.89
CA SER A 112 4.00 -4.34 -16.23
C SER A 112 2.92 -3.26 -16.33
N GLN A 113 2.30 -2.90 -15.21
CA GLN A 113 1.32 -1.83 -15.12
C GLN A 113 2.00 -0.54 -14.65
N ALA A 114 1.63 0.59 -15.24
CA ALA A 114 2.00 1.91 -14.75
C ALA A 114 1.15 2.29 -13.52
N PRO A 115 1.66 3.14 -12.61
CA PRO A 115 0.85 3.69 -11.53
C PRO A 115 -0.34 4.48 -12.11
N LEU A 116 -1.48 4.42 -11.43
CA LEU A 116 -2.77 4.89 -11.95
C LEU A 116 -3.08 6.37 -11.69
N GLY A 117 -2.21 7.14 -11.05
CA GLY A 117 -2.44 8.59 -10.93
C GLY A 117 -1.37 9.40 -10.26
#